data_AF-A0AAD9HJ66-F1
#
_entry.id   AF-A0AAD9HJ66-F1
#
_cell.length_a   1.000
_cell.length_b   1.000
_cell.length_c   1.000
_cell.angle_alpha   90.00
_cell.angle_beta   90.00
_cell.angle_gamma   90.00
#
_symmetry.space_group_name_H-M   'P 1'
#
loop_
_entity.id
_entity.type
_entity.pdbx_description
1 polymer ?
#
loop_
_entity_poly.entity_id
_entity_poly.type
_entity_poly.pdbx_seq_one_letter_code
_entity_poly.pdbx_strand_id
1 'polypeptide(L)' 'MEFRPKGIHTKHLTEADRLRIRTLYFDAYMAPKSIAKQTGYTLSQVRHAVRAQSAAVKPRSGRPRKPKKDQEKAEPK' A
#
# COMPACT_ATOMS: atom_id res chain seq x y z
N MET A 1 9.64 -19.47 -13.81
CA MET A 1 8.84 -18.36 -13.24
C MET A 1 7.38 -18.66 -13.53
N GLU A 2 6.57 -18.95 -12.52
CA GLU A 2 5.14 -19.18 -12.71
C GLU A 2 4.48 -17.86 -13.13
N PHE A 3 3.94 -17.85 -14.36
CA PHE A 3 3.22 -16.68 -14.88
C PHE A 3 1.92 -16.52 -14.10
N ARG A 4 1.68 -15.30 -13.59
CA ARG A 4 0.42 -14.96 -12.95
C ARG A 4 -0.71 -15.03 -14.00
N PRO A 5 -1.81 -15.76 -13.75
CA PRO A 5 -2.92 -15.87 -14.70
C PRO A 5 -3.51 -14.49 -15.03
N LYS A 6 -3.78 -14.28 -16.33
CA LYS A 6 -4.41 -13.04 -16.85
C LYS A 6 -5.82 -12.90 -16.25
N GLY A 7 -6.16 -11.69 -15.82
CA GLY A 7 -7.48 -11.37 -15.23
C GLY A 7 -7.57 -11.48 -13.70
N ILE A 8 -6.57 -12.04 -13.02
CA ILE A 8 -6.55 -12.03 -11.54
C ILE A 8 -5.95 -10.72 -11.04
N HIS A 9 -6.81 -9.75 -10.70
CA HIS A 9 -6.39 -8.50 -10.05
C HIS A 9 -6.07 -8.74 -8.57
N THR A 10 -4.94 -8.21 -8.10
CA THR A 10 -4.58 -8.23 -6.68
C THR A 10 -5.33 -7.11 -6.02
N LYS A 11 -6.27 -7.44 -5.13
CA LYS A 11 -6.93 -6.43 -4.30
C LYS A 11 -5.87 -5.67 -3.51
N HIS A 12 -6.00 -4.34 -3.45
CA HIS A 12 -5.15 -3.52 -2.59
C HIS A 12 -5.47 -3.86 -1.13
N LEU A 13 -4.43 -3.95 -0.29
CA LEU A 13 -4.62 -4.12 1.15
C LEU A 13 -5.34 -2.90 1.69
N THR A 14 -6.46 -3.14 2.38
CA THR A 14 -7.13 -2.11 3.18
C THR A 14 -6.33 -1.81 4.44
N GLU A 15 -6.73 -0.78 5.18
CA GLU A 15 -6.13 -0.48 6.48
C GLU A 15 -6.35 -1.60 7.50
N ALA A 16 -7.54 -2.21 7.51
CA ALA A 16 -7.84 -3.37 8.35
C ALA A 16 -6.94 -4.57 8.03
N ASP A 17 -6.71 -4.84 6.73
CA ASP A 17 -5.82 -5.93 6.30
C ASP A 17 -4.37 -5.67 6.74
N ARG A 18 -3.91 -4.42 6.62
CA ARG A 18 -2.57 -4.01 7.08
C ARG A 18 -2.44 -4.15 8.59
N LEU A 19 -3.45 -3.74 9.35
CA LEU A 19 -3.47 -3.90 10.80
C LEU A 19 -3.36 -5.38 11.16
N ARG A 20 -4.19 -6.24 10.56
CA ARG A 20 -4.15 -7.70 10.77
C ARG A 20 -2.77 -8.28 10.47
N ILE A 21 -2.16 -7.94 9.34
CA ILE A 21 -0.81 -8.41 8.98
C ILE A 21 0.23 -7.96 10.01
N ARG A 22 0.17 -6.70 10.44
CA ARG A 22 1.10 -6.14 11.42
C ARG A 22 0.96 -6.79 12.79
N THR A 23 -0.27 -7.02 13.26
CA THR A 23 -0.53 -7.75 14.50
C THR A 23 0.04 -9.16 14.45
N LEU A 24 -0.17 -9.90 13.35
CA LEU A 24 0.41 -11.24 13.20
C LEU A 24 1.94 -11.23 13.22
N TYR A 25 2.57 -10.16 12.69
CA TYR A 25 4.02 -10.07 12.63
C TYR A 25 4.65 -9.60 13.94
N PHE A 26 4.15 -8.51 14.54
CA PHE A 26 4.76 -7.89 15.72
C PHE A 26 4.26 -8.50 17.02
N ASP A 27 2.97 -8.80 17.14
CA ASP A 27 2.39 -9.29 18.38
C ASP A 27 2.47 -10.82 18.48
N ALA A 28 2.22 -11.52 17.36
CA ALA A 28 2.27 -12.97 17.29
C ALA A 28 3.60 -13.54 16.75
N TYR A 29 4.59 -12.69 16.46
CA TYR A 29 5.92 -13.07 15.97
C TYR A 29 5.94 -14.05 14.78
N MET A 30 4.90 -14.01 13.94
CA MET A 30 4.79 -14.94 12.82
C MET A 30 5.72 -14.57 11.68
N ALA A 31 6.36 -15.58 11.08
CA ALA A 31 7.16 -15.38 9.88
C ALA A 31 6.29 -14.90 8.69
N PRO A 32 6.79 -13.99 7.81
CA PRO A 32 6.02 -13.45 6.70
C PRO A 32 5.46 -14.50 5.73
N LYS A 33 6.15 -15.65 5.57
CA LYS A 33 5.67 -16.78 4.75
C LYS A 33 4.43 -17.43 5.36
N SER A 34 4.39 -17.57 6.69
CA SER A 34 3.24 -18.12 7.41
C SER A 34 2.04 -17.16 7.34
N ILE A 35 2.29 -15.87 7.50
CA ILE A 35 1.25 -14.83 7.35
C ILE A 35 0.65 -14.86 5.94
N ALA A 36 1.47 -14.98 4.89
CA ALA A 36 0.99 -15.09 3.52
C ALA A 36 0.08 -16.33 3.31
N LYS A 37 0.45 -17.48 3.87
CA LYS A 37 -0.37 -18.71 3.81
C LYS A 37 -1.70 -18.53 4.56
N GLN A 38 -1.67 -17.91 5.74
CA GLN A 38 -2.86 -17.77 6.59
C GLN A 38 -3.84 -16.71 6.07
N THR A 39 -3.33 -15.62 5.47
CA THR A 39 -4.15 -14.49 5.00
C THR A 39 -4.52 -14.60 3.51
N GLY A 40 -3.83 -15.42 2.73
CA GLY A 40 -4.01 -15.53 1.29
C GLY A 40 -3.41 -14.36 0.49
N TYR A 41 -2.75 -13.39 1.14
CA TYR A 41 -2.06 -12.31 0.45
C TYR A 41 -0.69 -12.75 -0.07
N THR A 42 -0.20 -12.05 -1.08
CA THR A 42 1.14 -12.31 -1.61
C THR A 42 2.22 -11.95 -0.59
N LEU A 43 3.34 -12.67 -0.62
CA LEU A 43 4.48 -12.39 0.26
C LEU A 43 5.00 -10.94 0.12
N SER A 44 4.91 -10.37 -1.09
CA SER A 44 5.28 -8.97 -1.35
C SER A 44 4.38 -7.98 -0.61
N GLN A 45 3.06 -8.20 -0.66
CA GLN A 45 2.08 -7.39 0.07
C GLN A 45 2.31 -7.45 1.59
N VAL A 46 2.56 -8.65 2.12
CA VAL A 46 2.87 -8.85 3.54
C VAL A 46 4.12 -8.08 3.94
N ARG A 47 5.24 -8.26 3.21
CA ARG A 47 6.50 -7.54 3.48
C ARG A 47 6.32 -6.03 3.40
N HIS A 48 5.56 -5.54 2.42
CA HIS A 48 5.28 -4.11 2.30
C HIS A 48 4.46 -3.57 3.48
N ALA A 49 3.45 -4.31 3.96
CA ALA A 49 2.64 -3.90 5.11
C ALA A 49 3.45 -3.89 6.43
N VAL A 50 4.37 -4.85 6.59
CA VAL A 50 5.28 -4.89 7.75
C VAL A 50 6.27 -3.72 7.74
N ARG A 51 6.86 -3.41 6.58
CA ARG A 51 7.83 -2.29 6.43
C ARG A 51 7.20 -0.91 6.54
N ALA A 52 5.91 -0.77 6.27
CA ALA A 52 5.23 0.50 6.42
C ALA A 52 5.31 0.97 7.89
N GLN A 53 5.41 2.28 8.10
CA GLN A 53 5.46 2.83 9.47
C GLN A 53 4.11 2.71 10.20
N SER A 54 3.00 2.75 9.45
CA SER A 54 1.63 2.69 9.96
C SER A 54 0.76 1.74 9.14
N ALA A 55 -0.36 1.29 9.72
CA ALA A 55 -1.40 0.57 8.98
C ALA A 55 -2.15 1.48 7.98
N ALA A 56 -2.21 2.79 8.24
CA ALA A 56 -2.90 3.76 7.40
C ALA A 56 -2.46 3.70 5.92
N VAL A 57 -3.45 3.76 5.02
CA VAL A 57 -3.23 3.87 3.57
C VAL A 57 -3.10 5.35 3.22
N LYS A 58 -1.88 5.79 2.87
CA LYS A 58 -1.65 7.19 2.47
C LYS A 58 -2.44 7.53 1.20
N PRO A 59 -3.07 8.73 1.14
CA PRO A 59 -3.73 9.18 -0.06
C PRO A 59 -2.72 9.33 -1.21
N ARG A 60 -3.15 9.03 -2.43
CA ARG A 60 -2.34 9.29 -3.63
C ARG A 60 -2.32 10.79 -3.88
N SER A 61 -1.14 11.34 -4.20
CA SER A 61 -0.95 12.79 -4.48
C SER A 61 -1.79 13.32 -5.65
N GLY A 62 -2.41 12.43 -6.42
CA GLY A 62 -3.21 12.79 -7.58
C GLY A 62 -2.38 13.37 -8.71
N ARG A 63 -3.06 13.74 -9.80
CA ARG A 63 -2.45 14.51 -10.87
C ARG A 63 -2.38 15.98 -10.45
N PRO A 64 -1.25 16.68 -10.62
CA PRO A 64 -1.19 18.12 -10.41
C PRO A 64 -2.29 18.84 -11.19
N ARG A 65 -2.92 19.83 -10.56
CA ARG A 65 -3.94 20.66 -11.23
C ARG A 65 -3.25 21.50 -12.31
N LYS A 66 -3.93 21.72 -13.44
CA LYS A 66 -3.46 22.70 -14.43
C LYS A 66 -3.41 24.08 -13.77
N PRO A 67 -2.36 24.89 -13.99
CA PRO A 67 -2.33 26.26 -13.51
C PRO A 67 -3.55 27.01 -14.08
N LYS A 68 -4.27 27.75 -13.23
CA LYS A 68 -5.29 28.70 -13.70
C LYS A 68 -4.55 29.86 -14.36
N LYS A 69 -5.03 30.33 -15.52
CA LYS A 69 -4.44 31.46 -16.26
C LYS A 69 -4.33 32.77 -15.44
N ASP A 70 -5.02 32.86 -14.31
CA ASP A 70 -5.03 34.05 -13.46
C ASP A 70 -3.91 34.10 -12.40
N GLN A 71 -3.02 33.10 -12.33
CA GLN A 71 -1.85 33.10 -11.42
C GLN A 71 -0.54 33.56 -12.10
N GLU A 72 -0.61 34.12 -13.31
CA GLU A 72 0.55 34.68 -14.02
C GLU A 72 0.88 36.13 -13.60
N LYS A 73 0.10 36.74 -12.71
CA LYS A 73 0.32 38.11 -12.22
C LYS A 73 0.35 38.17 -10.68
N ALA A 74 1.33 37.52 -10.08
CA ALA A 74 1.83 37.92 -8.77
C ALA A 74 3.36 37.87 -8.83
N GLU A 75 3.90 39.07 -8.99
CA GLU A 75 5.27 39.55 -9.14
C GLU A 75 6.40 38.73 -8.47
N PRO A 76 7.62 38.86 -9.03
CA PRO A 76 8.80 39.07 -8.21
C PRO A 76 9.38 40.48 -8.42
N LYS A 77 9.37 41.24 -7.32
CA LYS A 77 10.24 42.37 -6.91
C LYS A 77 10.37 43.62 -7.78
#